data_AF-A0A3N5K918-F1
#
_entry.id   AF-A0A3N5K918-F1
#
_cell.length_a   1.000
_cell.length_b   1.000
_cell.length_c   1.000
_cell.angle_alpha   90.00
_cell.angle_beta   90.00
_cell.angle_gamma   90.00
#
_symmetry.space_group_name_H-M   'P 1'
#
loop_
_entity.id
_entity.type
_entity.pdbx_description
1 polymer ?
#
loop_
_entity_poly.entity_id
_entity_poly.type
_entity_poly.pdbx_seq_one_letter_code
_entity_poly.pdbx_strand_id
1 'polypeptide(L)'
;MQTGRRRGRFGGECTLSGWRPAIRTVAGTPAESSRPGPDRVVTGRGATVRVVFIADIHANFPALCRSLEWAQRHRADRIVCAGDVVGHGPHPTEVVRLLIEQRIESIRGNVDRKVLELLDNPGKLRKRLKKKSQAPAAWAALSLGDEEREWLAGLPSELRFAAEGVEVQVVHGSPLSDTDYVFPSVTAPSLRVKTKESLPGLLVCGHSHIPFTRRIAGVRVVNCGSVGRPVDGDPRGALALCEFPGNGQVICRIARFAFPVEPLVADLVSRGAKGASPEEYRTGTKTANAS
;
A
#
# COMPACT_ATOMS: atom_id res chain seq x y z
N MET A 1 4.10 13.43 -38.22
CA MET A 1 5.08 12.84 -37.27
C MET A 1 4.33 12.17 -36.14
N GLN A 2 4.14 10.84 -36.21
CA GLN A 2 3.47 10.06 -35.17
C GLN A 2 4.45 9.84 -34.00
N THR A 3 4.12 10.40 -32.84
CA THR A 3 4.84 10.14 -31.59
C THR A 3 4.36 8.80 -31.04
N GLY A 4 5.16 7.75 -31.28
CA GLY A 4 4.91 6.41 -30.75
C GLY A 4 4.83 6.41 -29.23
N ARG A 5 3.64 6.11 -28.69
CA ARG A 5 3.46 5.76 -27.27
C ARG A 5 4.26 4.49 -27.00
N ARG A 6 5.45 4.60 -26.40
CA ARG A 6 6.20 3.46 -25.86
C ARG A 6 5.38 2.84 -24.73
N ARG A 7 4.59 1.81 -25.03
CA ARG A 7 4.00 0.91 -24.03
C ARG A 7 5.15 0.08 -23.45
N GLY A 8 5.71 0.49 -22.32
CA GLY A 8 6.55 -0.38 -21.51
C GLY A 8 5.68 -1.49 -20.95
N ARG A 9 5.55 -2.62 -21.66
CA ARG A 9 4.95 -3.84 -21.10
C ARG A 9 6.06 -4.58 -20.38
N PHE A 10 5.94 -4.73 -19.07
CA PHE A 10 6.65 -5.80 -18.37
C PHE A 10 6.24 -7.14 -19.01
N GLY A 11 7.22 -8.00 -19.34
CA GLY A 11 6.99 -9.25 -20.07
C GLY A 11 6.37 -10.39 -19.25
N GLY A 12 6.12 -10.18 -17.96
CA GLY A 12 5.42 -11.14 -17.10
C GLY A 12 3.92 -10.85 -17.03
N GLU A 13 3.09 -11.84 -17.37
CA GLU A 13 1.65 -11.72 -17.25
C GLU A 13 1.19 -11.78 -15.78
N CYS A 14 0.33 -10.83 -15.41
CA CYS A 14 -0.39 -10.83 -14.14
C CYS A 14 -1.67 -11.65 -14.33
N THR A 15 -1.76 -12.85 -13.76
CA THR A 15 -2.86 -13.79 -14.05
C THR A 15 -4.10 -13.57 -13.17
N LEU A 16 -4.57 -12.32 -13.08
CA LEU A 16 -5.77 -11.96 -12.31
C LEU A 16 -7.03 -12.06 -13.18
N SER A 17 -7.39 -13.27 -13.62
CA SER A 17 -8.62 -13.46 -14.38
C SER A 17 -9.84 -13.59 -13.44
N GLY A 18 -10.82 -12.70 -13.59
CA GLY A 18 -12.18 -12.88 -13.06
C GLY A 18 -12.39 -12.60 -11.57
N TRP A 19 -11.36 -12.22 -10.81
CA TRP A 19 -11.54 -11.79 -9.43
C TRP A 19 -12.03 -10.33 -9.40
N ARG A 20 -13.12 -10.09 -8.68
CA ARG A 20 -13.58 -8.74 -8.35
C ARG A 20 -13.78 -8.70 -6.84
N PRO A 21 -13.27 -7.67 -6.14
CA PRO A 21 -13.55 -7.52 -4.72
C PRO A 21 -15.07 -7.53 -4.50
N ALA A 22 -15.52 -8.27 -3.50
CA ALA A 22 -16.93 -8.37 -3.14
C ALA A 22 -17.34 -7.08 -2.40
N ILE A 23 -17.35 -5.95 -3.12
CA ILE A 23 -17.80 -4.68 -2.57
C ILE A 23 -19.32 -4.80 -2.40
N ARG A 24 -19.77 -5.13 -1.18
CA ARG A 24 -21.14 -4.87 -0.73
C ARG A 24 -21.11 -3.67 0.20
N THR A 25 -20.99 -2.48 -0.37
CA THR A 25 -21.34 -1.25 0.36
C THR A 25 -22.85 -1.23 0.48
N VAL A 26 -23.40 -1.36 1.69
CA VAL A 26 -24.83 -1.07 1.89
C VAL A 26 -24.96 0.43 1.96
N ALA A 27 -25.47 1.06 0.89
CA ALA A 27 -25.86 2.45 0.92
C ALA A 27 -26.89 2.64 2.03
N GLY A 28 -26.57 3.47 3.04
CA GLY A 28 -27.55 3.91 4.02
C GLY A 28 -28.64 4.71 3.30
N THR A 29 -29.90 4.30 3.46
CA THR A 29 -31.06 5.10 3.05
C THR A 29 -31.01 6.48 3.71
N PRO A 30 -31.38 7.57 3.00
CA PRO A 30 -31.33 8.90 3.56
C PRO A 30 -32.47 9.07 4.57
N ALA A 31 -32.11 9.18 5.85
CA ALA A 31 -32.97 9.77 6.87
C ALA A 31 -32.22 10.93 7.50
N GLU A 32 -32.93 12.04 7.68
CA GLU A 32 -32.42 13.36 8.03
C GLU A 32 -31.59 13.39 9.32
N SER A 33 -30.56 14.25 9.28
CA SER A 33 -29.75 14.74 10.39
C SER A 33 -28.64 13.81 10.94
N SER A 34 -27.43 14.38 10.98
CA SER A 34 -26.21 13.98 11.71
C SER A 34 -25.28 12.90 11.09
N ARG A 35 -24.14 13.40 10.57
CA ARG A 35 -22.83 12.77 10.30
C ARG A 35 -22.81 11.47 9.48
N PRO A 36 -22.11 11.43 8.31
CA PRO A 36 -21.94 10.17 7.57
C PRO A 36 -21.10 9.19 8.40
N GLY A 37 -21.71 8.07 8.80
CA GLY A 37 -21.02 6.96 9.47
C GLY A 37 -20.16 6.16 8.47
N PRO A 38 -19.17 5.39 8.95
CA PRO A 38 -18.24 4.67 8.09
C PRO A 38 -18.94 3.54 7.32
N ASP A 39 -18.53 3.35 6.06
CA ASP A 39 -19.00 2.28 5.18
C ASP A 39 -18.93 0.91 5.87
N ARG A 40 -20.04 0.18 5.88
CA ARG A 40 -20.17 -1.12 6.56
C ARG A 40 -19.89 -2.26 5.58
N VAL A 41 -18.99 -3.17 5.96
CA VAL A 41 -18.84 -4.48 5.33
C VAL A 41 -19.60 -5.49 6.19
N VAL A 42 -20.70 -6.03 5.67
CA VAL A 42 -21.48 -7.10 6.32
C VAL A 42 -21.63 -8.26 5.35
N THR A 43 -21.20 -9.44 5.75
CA THR A 43 -21.53 -10.67 5.02
C THR A 43 -22.74 -11.36 5.63
N GLY A 44 -23.57 -11.98 4.78
CA GLY A 44 -24.73 -12.73 5.25
C GLY A 44 -24.31 -14.01 5.97
N ARG A 45 -24.68 -14.10 7.26
CA ARG A 45 -24.75 -15.31 8.12
C ARG A 45 -23.51 -16.24 8.11
N GLY A 46 -22.66 -16.09 9.13
CA GLY A 46 -21.84 -17.18 9.69
C GLY A 46 -20.47 -17.45 9.04
N ALA A 47 -20.07 -16.70 8.02
CA ALA A 47 -18.76 -16.84 7.38
C ALA A 47 -17.78 -15.75 7.87
N THR A 48 -16.54 -16.14 8.15
CA THR A 48 -15.45 -15.21 8.50
C THR A 48 -15.12 -14.28 7.33
N VAL A 49 -15.21 -12.97 7.55
CA VAL A 49 -14.77 -11.96 6.56
C VAL A 49 -13.25 -11.87 6.55
N ARG A 50 -12.65 -11.85 5.36
CA ARG A 50 -11.20 -11.80 5.15
C ARG A 50 -10.81 -10.52 4.42
N VAL A 51 -10.04 -9.68 5.09
CA VAL A 51 -9.46 -8.47 4.50
C VAL A 51 -7.96 -8.64 4.39
N VAL A 52 -7.42 -8.45 3.19
CA VAL A 52 -5.97 -8.38 2.97
C VAL A 52 -5.54 -6.93 2.89
N PHE A 53 -4.55 -6.57 3.68
CA PHE A 53 -3.92 -5.26 3.65
C PHE A 53 -2.53 -5.38 3.02
N ILE A 54 -2.29 -4.52 2.04
CA ILE A 54 -0.99 -4.36 1.38
C ILE A 54 -0.47 -2.94 1.62
N ALA A 55 0.85 -2.74 1.62
CA ALA A 55 1.46 -1.44 1.78
C ALA A 55 2.82 -1.42 1.08
N ASP A 56 3.35 -0.21 0.83
CA ASP A 56 4.72 0.00 0.38
C ASP A 56 5.04 -0.83 -0.87
N ILE A 57 4.20 -0.67 -1.90
CA ILE A 57 4.34 -1.35 -3.20
C ILE A 57 5.53 -0.79 -3.96
N HIS A 58 5.81 0.51 -3.82
CA HIS A 58 6.98 1.18 -4.37
C HIS A 58 7.21 0.89 -5.85
N ALA A 59 6.17 0.99 -6.69
CA ALA A 59 6.29 0.75 -8.14
C ALA A 59 6.91 -0.63 -8.52
N ASN A 60 6.76 -1.64 -7.66
CA ASN A 60 7.17 -3.02 -7.93
C ASN A 60 5.96 -3.82 -8.46
N PHE A 61 5.74 -3.74 -9.77
CA PHE A 61 4.61 -4.40 -10.44
C PHE A 61 4.58 -5.92 -10.25
N PRO A 62 5.70 -6.66 -10.40
CA PRO A 62 5.69 -8.10 -10.17
C PRO A 62 5.30 -8.50 -8.75
N ALA A 63 5.74 -7.75 -7.74
CA ALA A 63 5.36 -8.01 -6.35
C ALA A 63 3.88 -7.72 -6.10
N LEU A 64 3.33 -6.63 -6.65
CA LEU A 64 1.89 -6.35 -6.58
C LEU A 64 1.08 -7.48 -7.20
N CYS A 65 1.46 -7.97 -8.38
CA CYS A 65 0.78 -9.11 -9.00
C CYS A 65 0.75 -10.34 -8.09
N ARG A 66 1.90 -10.70 -7.48
CA ARG A 66 1.96 -11.84 -6.57
C ARG A 66 1.18 -11.63 -5.28
N SER A 67 1.08 -10.40 -4.76
CA SER A 67 0.27 -10.12 -3.58
C SER A 67 -1.23 -10.24 -3.87
N LEU A 68 -1.70 -9.76 -5.02
CA LEU A 68 -3.10 -9.90 -5.44
C LEU A 68 -3.47 -11.36 -5.73
N GLU A 69 -2.60 -12.11 -6.41
CA GLU A 69 -2.80 -13.55 -6.60
C GLU A 69 -2.80 -14.30 -5.26
N TRP A 70 -1.95 -13.90 -4.31
CA TRP A 70 -1.95 -14.47 -2.96
C TRP A 70 -3.29 -14.22 -2.28
N ALA A 71 -3.80 -12.98 -2.31
CA ALA A 71 -5.09 -12.62 -1.72
C ALA A 71 -6.25 -13.42 -2.33
N GLN A 72 -6.26 -13.58 -3.65
CA GLN A 72 -7.25 -14.38 -4.36
C GLN A 72 -7.20 -15.87 -3.94
N ARG A 73 -6.01 -16.48 -3.89
CA ARG A 73 -5.84 -17.88 -3.45
C ARG A 73 -6.33 -18.09 -2.01
N HIS A 74 -6.24 -17.06 -1.18
CA HIS A 74 -6.68 -17.09 0.21
C HIS A 74 -8.12 -16.57 0.41
N ARG A 75 -8.89 -16.44 -0.68
CA ARG A 75 -10.30 -16.05 -0.66
C ARG A 75 -10.52 -14.74 0.13
N ALA A 76 -9.68 -13.74 -0.12
CA ALA A 76 -9.89 -12.41 0.41
C ALA A 76 -11.20 -11.84 -0.14
N ASP A 77 -12.05 -11.33 0.76
CA ASP A 77 -13.29 -10.64 0.40
C ASP A 77 -13.00 -9.18 -0.03
N ARG A 78 -11.97 -8.59 0.59
CA ARG A 78 -11.52 -7.21 0.33
C ARG A 78 -10.00 -7.11 0.36
N ILE A 79 -9.45 -6.24 -0.46
CA ILE A 79 -8.03 -5.85 -0.44
C ILE A 79 -7.96 -4.33 -0.27
N VAL A 80 -7.11 -3.86 0.64
CA VAL A 80 -6.89 -2.42 0.90
C VAL A 80 -5.40 -2.11 0.86
N CYS A 81 -5.02 -1.04 0.18
CA CYS A 81 -3.64 -0.55 0.11
C CYS A 81 -3.39 0.63 1.08
N ALA A 82 -2.43 0.47 1.98
CA ALA A 82 -2.01 1.48 2.96
C ALA A 82 -0.93 2.46 2.43
N GLY A 83 -0.91 2.69 1.12
CA GLY A 83 -0.08 3.71 0.47
C GLY A 83 1.34 3.29 0.11
N ASP A 84 2.11 4.28 -0.37
CA ASP A 84 3.39 4.13 -1.05
C ASP A 84 3.27 3.19 -2.26
N VAL A 85 2.35 3.59 -3.14
CA VAL A 85 2.02 2.89 -4.39
C VAL A 85 3.17 3.02 -5.38
N VAL A 86 3.70 4.23 -5.54
CA VAL A 86 4.79 4.54 -6.49
C VAL A 86 6.12 4.76 -5.77
N GLY A 87 7.20 5.02 -6.51
CA GLY A 87 8.47 5.47 -5.94
C GLY A 87 9.67 4.65 -6.38
N HIS A 88 10.12 3.73 -5.51
CA HIS A 88 11.45 3.12 -5.61
C HIS A 88 11.63 2.05 -6.70
N GLY A 89 10.55 1.59 -7.32
CA GLY A 89 10.57 0.57 -8.37
C GLY A 89 10.43 1.14 -9.78
N PRO A 90 10.63 0.29 -10.80
CA PRO A 90 10.69 0.72 -12.19
C PRO A 90 9.33 0.82 -12.89
N HIS A 91 8.22 0.45 -12.22
CA HIS A 91 6.89 0.32 -12.82
C HIS A 91 5.79 1.22 -12.21
N PRO A 92 5.97 2.56 -12.08
CA PRO A 92 4.95 3.41 -11.45
C PRO A 92 3.60 3.34 -12.16
N THR A 93 3.61 3.44 -13.49
CA THR A 93 2.40 3.49 -14.31
C THR A 93 1.66 2.16 -14.32
N GLU A 94 2.40 1.05 -14.45
CA GLU A 94 1.82 -0.29 -14.47
C GLU A 94 1.18 -0.64 -13.12
N VAL A 95 1.79 -0.23 -12.00
CA VAL A 95 1.21 -0.41 -10.66
C VAL A 95 -0.08 0.38 -10.48
N VAL A 96 -0.09 1.69 -10.82
CA VAL A 96 -1.30 2.52 -10.66
C VAL A 96 -2.44 1.98 -11.51
N ARG A 97 -2.18 1.63 -12.77
CA ARG A 97 -3.19 1.04 -13.66
C ARG A 97 -3.78 -0.25 -13.11
N LEU A 98 -2.95 -1.11 -12.54
CA LEU A 98 -3.44 -2.37 -11.98
C LEU A 98 -4.34 -2.13 -10.76
N LEU A 99 -4.01 -1.17 -9.89
CA LEU A 99 -4.86 -0.82 -8.75
C LEU A 99 -6.21 -0.24 -9.20
N ILE A 100 -6.21 0.60 -10.25
CA ILE A 100 -7.43 1.13 -10.87
C ILE A 100 -8.29 -0.01 -11.46
N GLU A 101 -7.69 -0.86 -12.29
CA GLU A 101 -8.36 -1.96 -12.97
C GLU A 101 -9.01 -2.93 -11.98
N GLN A 102 -8.29 -3.26 -10.91
CA GLN A 102 -8.74 -4.17 -9.86
C GLN A 102 -9.61 -3.49 -8.79
N ARG A 103 -9.82 -2.16 -8.90
CA ARG A 103 -10.60 -1.34 -7.95
C ARG A 103 -10.14 -1.52 -6.50
N ILE A 104 -8.82 -1.49 -6.30
CA ILE A 104 -8.23 -1.65 -4.98
C ILE A 104 -8.31 -0.32 -4.23
N GLU A 105 -9.08 -0.29 -3.15
CA GLU A 105 -9.14 0.87 -2.27
C GLU A 105 -7.76 1.14 -1.69
N SER A 106 -7.31 2.38 -1.87
CA SER A 106 -5.94 2.77 -1.58
C SER A 106 -5.95 4.10 -0.85
N ILE A 107 -5.02 4.28 0.08
CA ILE A 107 -4.71 5.59 0.66
C ILE A 107 -3.37 6.07 0.16
N ARG A 108 -3.09 7.36 0.34
CA ARG A 108 -1.84 7.99 -0.05
C ARG A 108 -0.75 7.76 1.00
N GLY A 109 0.42 7.33 0.56
CA GLY A 109 1.63 7.30 1.38
C GLY A 109 2.48 8.57 1.27
N ASN A 110 3.57 8.62 2.04
CA ASN A 110 4.42 9.81 2.06
C ASN A 110 5.28 9.93 0.78
N VAL A 111 5.62 8.82 0.12
CA VAL A 111 6.30 8.85 -1.18
C VAL A 111 5.35 9.28 -2.28
N ASP A 112 4.11 8.81 -2.26
CA ASP A 112 3.06 9.24 -3.18
C ASP A 112 2.84 10.76 -3.08
N ARG A 113 2.73 11.30 -1.86
CA ARG A 113 2.63 12.75 -1.62
C ARG A 113 3.85 13.50 -2.16
N LYS A 114 5.07 13.01 -1.92
CA LYS A 114 6.30 13.63 -2.47
C LYS A 114 6.31 13.64 -4.00
N VAL A 115 5.75 12.61 -4.66
CA VAL A 115 5.60 12.58 -6.11
C VAL A 115 4.67 13.70 -6.56
N LEU A 116 3.48 13.82 -5.96
CA LEU A 116 2.51 14.89 -6.29
C LEU A 116 3.11 16.29 -6.09
N GLU A 117 3.79 16.54 -4.97
CA GLU A 117 4.49 17.82 -4.70
C GLU A 117 5.53 18.18 -5.78
N LEU A 118 6.12 17.19 -6.46
CA LEU A 118 7.03 17.41 -7.57
C LEU A 118 6.31 17.73 -8.87
N LEU A 119 5.14 17.15 -9.08
CA LEU A 119 4.32 17.39 -10.26
C LEU A 119 3.77 18.82 -10.27
N ASP A 120 3.36 19.31 -9.11
CA ASP A 120 2.88 20.68 -8.93
C ASP A 120 4.01 21.72 -9.02
N ASN A 121 5.28 21.28 -9.06
CA ASN A 121 6.43 22.18 -9.14
C ASN A 121 7.49 21.71 -10.17
N PRO A 122 7.27 21.98 -11.48
CA PRO A 122 8.18 21.58 -12.56
C PRO A 122 9.61 22.08 -12.38
N GLY A 123 9.80 23.25 -11.75
CA GLY A 123 11.11 23.82 -11.43
C GLY A 123 11.89 22.99 -10.40
N LYS A 124 11.21 22.48 -9.36
CA LYS A 124 11.79 21.54 -8.39
C LYS A 124 12.06 20.18 -9.03
N LEU A 125 11.17 19.66 -9.87
CA LEU A 125 11.35 18.37 -10.56
C LEU A 125 12.64 18.35 -11.38
N ARG A 126 12.89 19.38 -12.22
CA ARG A 126 14.12 19.48 -13.03
C ARG A 126 15.39 19.56 -12.19
N LYS A 127 15.36 20.27 -11.05
CA LYS A 127 16.53 20.36 -10.14
C LYS A 127 16.79 19.05 -9.41
N ARG A 128 15.75 18.30 -9.06
CA ARG A 128 15.84 17.06 -8.28
C ARG A 128 16.26 15.84 -9.11
N LEU A 129 15.98 15.82 -10.41
CA LEU A 129 16.56 14.84 -11.34
C LEU A 129 18.09 14.86 -11.35
N LYS A 130 18.70 16.01 -11.05
CA LYS A 130 20.16 16.17 -10.96
C LYS A 130 20.74 15.70 -9.62
N LYS A 131 19.92 15.40 -8.61
CA LYS A 131 20.36 14.94 -7.28
C LYS A 131 20.02 13.46 -7.09
N LYS A 132 21.04 12.61 -6.88
CA LYS A 132 20.88 11.15 -6.66
C LYS A 132 19.84 10.80 -5.58
N SER A 133 19.75 11.58 -4.48
CA SER A 133 18.90 11.27 -3.32
C SER A 133 17.39 11.49 -3.51
N GLN A 134 16.95 12.18 -4.57
CA GLN A 134 15.53 12.43 -4.84
C GLN A 134 15.04 11.85 -6.17
N ALA A 135 15.86 10.96 -6.71
CA ALA A 135 15.68 10.36 -7.99
C ALA A 135 14.51 9.33 -8.07
N PRO A 136 14.11 8.62 -6.99
CA PRO A 136 12.94 7.72 -7.05
C PRO A 136 11.62 8.46 -7.26
N ALA A 137 11.34 9.50 -6.47
CA ALA A 137 10.10 10.26 -6.59
C ALA A 137 10.07 11.05 -7.92
N ALA A 138 11.20 11.57 -8.37
CA ALA A 138 11.30 12.23 -9.67
C ALA A 138 11.10 11.24 -10.85
N TRP A 139 11.64 10.02 -10.75
CA TRP A 139 11.42 8.95 -11.72
C TRP A 139 9.94 8.58 -11.83
N ALA A 140 9.29 8.36 -10.67
CA ALA A 140 7.86 8.11 -10.61
C ALA A 140 7.05 9.25 -11.24
N ALA A 141 7.32 10.49 -10.81
CA ALA A 141 6.71 11.69 -11.36
C ALA A 141 6.80 11.80 -12.89
N LEU A 142 7.94 11.44 -13.50
CA LEU A 142 8.10 11.49 -14.96
C LEU A 142 7.44 10.33 -15.70
N SER A 143 7.19 9.22 -15.01
CA SER A 143 6.64 8.00 -15.63
C SER A 143 5.12 8.03 -15.77
N LEU A 144 4.43 8.72 -14.85
CA LEU A 144 2.96 8.76 -14.80
C LEU A 144 2.38 9.63 -15.93
N GLY A 145 1.31 9.18 -16.58
CA GLY A 145 0.47 10.00 -17.45
C GLY A 145 -0.63 10.71 -16.66
N ASP A 146 -1.51 11.45 -17.35
CA ASP A 146 -2.50 12.31 -16.70
C ASP A 146 -3.50 11.53 -15.83
N GLU A 147 -4.02 10.41 -16.35
CA GLU A 147 -4.96 9.54 -15.64
C GLU A 147 -4.35 8.97 -14.34
N GLU A 148 -3.09 8.52 -14.40
CA GLU A 148 -2.43 7.97 -13.20
C GLU A 148 -2.12 9.05 -12.16
N ARG A 149 -1.85 10.29 -12.60
CA ARG A 149 -1.64 11.43 -11.70
C ARG A 149 -2.92 11.85 -11.02
N GLU A 150 -4.02 11.94 -11.77
CA GLU A 150 -5.33 12.29 -11.24
C GLU A 150 -5.79 11.27 -10.20
N TRP A 151 -5.64 9.98 -10.50
CA TRP A 151 -5.93 8.91 -9.53
C TRP A 151 -5.08 9.03 -8.26
N LEU A 152 -3.76 9.24 -8.40
CA LEU A 152 -2.85 9.38 -7.25
C LEU A 152 -3.19 10.61 -6.40
N ALA A 153 -3.59 11.72 -7.03
CA ALA A 153 -4.02 12.95 -6.38
C ALA A 153 -5.34 12.77 -5.61
N GLY A 154 -6.24 11.94 -6.13
CA GLY A 154 -7.52 11.61 -5.51
C GLY A 154 -7.46 10.67 -4.30
N LEU A 155 -6.30 10.06 -4.01
CA LEU A 155 -6.17 9.15 -2.87
C LEU A 155 -6.36 9.88 -1.53
N PRO A 156 -7.22 9.37 -0.62
CA PRO A 156 -7.37 9.92 0.71
C PRO A 156 -6.12 9.65 1.56
N SER A 157 -5.92 10.43 2.63
CA SER A 157 -4.81 10.21 3.57
C SER A 157 -5.05 9.08 4.57
N GLU A 158 -6.31 8.73 4.82
CA GLU A 158 -6.71 7.61 5.67
C GLU A 158 -8.03 7.00 5.18
N LEU A 159 -8.28 5.74 5.55
CA LEU A 159 -9.53 5.04 5.30
C LEU A 159 -10.08 4.53 6.64
N ARG A 160 -11.39 4.66 6.85
CA ARG A 160 -12.10 4.11 8.01
C ARG A 160 -13.31 3.33 7.55
N PHE A 161 -13.50 2.14 8.13
CA PHE A 161 -14.66 1.30 7.88
C PHE A 161 -14.91 0.35 9.04
N ALA A 162 -16.10 -0.25 9.11
CA ALA A 162 -16.40 -1.30 10.07
C ALA A 162 -16.49 -2.67 9.37
N ALA A 163 -15.89 -3.69 9.98
CA ALA A 163 -16.02 -5.09 9.54
C ALA A 163 -16.44 -5.95 10.72
N GLU A 164 -17.63 -6.57 10.63
CA GLU A 164 -18.16 -7.46 11.68
C GLU A 164 -18.10 -6.86 13.10
N GLY A 165 -18.43 -5.58 13.22
CA GLY A 165 -18.45 -4.83 14.50
C GLY A 165 -17.08 -4.30 14.96
N VAL A 166 -16.01 -4.51 14.19
CA VAL A 166 -14.67 -3.99 14.46
C VAL A 166 -14.42 -2.73 13.63
N GLU A 167 -14.17 -1.61 14.30
CA GLU A 167 -13.71 -0.37 13.65
C GLU A 167 -12.28 -0.55 13.14
N VAL A 168 -12.08 -0.33 11.84
CA VAL A 168 -10.80 -0.43 11.15
C VAL A 168 -10.36 0.96 10.71
N GLN A 169 -9.14 1.34 11.07
CA GLN A 169 -8.47 2.54 10.55
C GLN A 169 -7.21 2.14 9.79
N VAL A 170 -7.09 2.62 8.55
CA VAL A 170 -5.92 2.42 7.70
C VAL A 170 -5.24 3.76 7.50
N VAL A 171 -3.97 3.83 7.86
CA VAL A 171 -3.08 5.00 7.70
C VAL A 171 -1.75 4.54 7.13
N HIS A 172 -0.98 5.43 6.50
CA HIS A 172 0.33 5.01 5.99
C HIS A 172 1.37 4.90 7.12
N GLY A 173 1.57 5.97 7.89
CA GLY A 173 2.44 6.01 9.08
C GLY A 173 1.63 5.80 10.37
N SER A 174 1.26 6.90 11.02
CA SER A 174 0.32 6.91 12.15
C SER A 174 -0.82 7.91 11.90
N PRO A 175 -1.89 7.90 12.72
CA PRO A 175 -2.94 8.93 12.62
C PRO A 175 -2.46 10.37 12.87
N LEU A 176 -1.24 10.58 13.37
CA LEU A 176 -0.63 11.92 13.45
C LEU A 176 -0.04 12.37 12.12
N SER A 177 0.62 11.46 11.39
CA SER A 177 1.39 11.81 10.20
C SER A 177 1.74 10.58 9.36
N ASP A 178 1.80 10.78 8.04
CA ASP A 178 2.28 9.79 7.06
C ASP A 178 3.80 9.55 7.13
N THR A 179 4.55 10.35 7.88
CA THR A 179 5.99 10.14 8.12
C THR A 179 6.32 9.65 9.53
N ASP A 180 5.30 9.40 10.36
CA ASP A 180 5.51 8.92 11.72
C ASP A 180 5.63 7.39 11.75
N TYR A 181 6.72 6.89 12.33
CA TYR A 181 7.00 5.47 12.39
C TYR A 181 6.21 4.80 13.51
N VAL A 182 5.64 3.64 13.19
CA VAL A 182 5.02 2.71 14.14
C VAL A 182 5.82 1.41 14.09
N PHE A 183 6.71 1.25 15.08
CA PHE A 183 7.60 0.09 15.18
C PHE A 183 7.01 -1.00 16.09
N PRO A 184 7.52 -2.25 16.01
CA PRO A 184 7.11 -3.33 16.91
C PRO A 184 7.27 -2.98 18.39
N SER A 185 8.17 -2.07 18.76
CA SER A 185 8.43 -1.62 20.13
C SER A 185 7.43 -0.59 20.68
N VAL A 186 6.40 -0.20 19.91
CA VAL A 186 5.42 0.82 20.34
C VAL A 186 4.74 0.42 21.65
N THR A 187 4.58 1.39 22.56
CA THR A 187 3.97 1.21 23.88
C THR A 187 2.54 1.73 23.90
N ALA A 188 1.73 1.34 24.90
CA ALA A 188 0.37 1.83 25.04
C ALA A 188 0.26 3.36 25.16
N PRO A 189 1.09 4.07 25.97
CA PRO A 189 1.08 5.53 26.01
C PRO A 189 1.47 6.16 24.66
N SER A 190 2.50 5.61 23.99
CA SER A 190 2.93 6.12 22.68
C SER A 190 1.84 5.94 21.63
N LEU A 191 1.16 4.79 21.63
CA LEU A 191 0.05 4.53 20.72
C LEU A 191 -1.10 5.53 20.94
N ARG A 192 -1.48 5.78 22.20
CA ARG A 192 -2.55 6.75 22.53
C ARG A 192 -2.25 8.15 22.02
N VAL A 193 -1.01 8.62 22.18
CA VAL A 193 -0.57 9.90 21.60
C VAL A 193 -0.68 9.88 20.08
N LYS A 194 -0.17 8.82 19.45
CA LYS A 194 -0.21 8.64 17.98
C LYS A 194 -1.63 8.56 17.42
N THR A 195 -2.59 8.08 18.20
CA THR A 195 -3.99 7.97 17.79
C THR A 195 -4.86 9.12 18.31
N LYS A 196 -4.29 10.11 19.00
CA LYS A 196 -5.04 11.18 19.68
C LYS A 196 -6.17 10.64 20.56
N GLU A 197 -5.90 9.57 21.31
CA GLU A 197 -6.86 8.80 22.13
C GLU A 197 -8.00 8.09 21.35
N SER A 198 -8.12 8.29 20.04
CA SER A 198 -9.08 7.59 19.19
C SER A 198 -8.57 6.20 18.82
N LEU A 199 -8.90 5.20 19.65
CA LEU A 199 -8.40 3.83 19.52
C LEU A 199 -9.39 2.97 18.71
N PRO A 200 -9.10 2.63 17.43
CA PRO A 200 -9.93 1.70 16.66
C PRO A 200 -9.77 0.27 17.16
N GLY A 201 -10.64 -0.64 16.74
CA GLY A 201 -10.46 -2.08 17.01
C GLY A 201 -9.24 -2.66 16.27
N LEU A 202 -9.00 -2.17 15.05
CA LEU A 202 -7.84 -2.49 14.21
C LEU A 202 -7.22 -1.21 13.65
N LEU A 203 -5.91 -1.03 13.89
CA LEU A 203 -5.08 0.00 13.25
C LEU A 203 -4.12 -0.67 12.28
N VAL A 204 -4.20 -0.33 10.99
CA VAL A 204 -3.32 -0.83 9.93
C VAL A 204 -2.40 0.28 9.45
N CYS A 205 -1.11 -0.04 9.33
CA CYS A 205 -0.07 0.86 8.84
C CYS A 205 0.95 0.17 7.91
N GLY A 206 1.75 0.98 7.23
CA GLY A 206 2.91 0.60 6.43
C GLY A 206 4.13 1.42 6.87
N HIS A 207 4.78 2.10 5.93
CA HIS A 207 5.81 3.13 6.13
C HIS A 207 7.15 2.67 6.71
N SER A 208 7.14 1.88 7.78
CA SER A 208 8.36 1.31 8.38
C SER A 208 8.94 0.16 7.55
N HIS A 209 8.11 -0.47 6.72
CA HIS A 209 8.39 -1.70 5.97
C HIS A 209 8.71 -2.92 6.85
N ILE A 210 8.54 -2.82 8.17
CA ILE A 210 8.79 -3.90 9.13
C ILE A 210 7.44 -4.52 9.53
N PRO A 211 7.11 -5.73 9.05
CA PRO A 211 5.80 -6.31 9.32
C PRO A 211 5.68 -6.80 10.76
N PHE A 212 4.55 -6.52 11.39
CA PHE A 212 4.19 -7.10 12.68
C PHE A 212 2.69 -7.02 12.96
N THR A 213 2.24 -7.83 13.92
CA THR A 213 0.89 -7.76 14.49
C THR A 213 1.00 -7.84 16.02
N ARG A 214 0.45 -6.86 16.74
CA ARG A 214 0.44 -6.87 18.22
C ARG A 214 -0.86 -6.29 18.75
N ARG A 215 -1.28 -6.74 19.94
CA ARG A 215 -2.38 -6.11 20.68
C ARG A 215 -1.81 -5.14 21.71
N ILE A 216 -2.17 -3.87 21.62
CA ILE A 216 -1.59 -2.78 22.41
C ILE A 216 -2.71 -1.81 22.79
N ALA A 217 -2.85 -1.47 24.07
CA ALA A 217 -3.93 -0.60 24.56
C ALA A 217 -5.35 -1.04 24.12
N GLY A 218 -5.58 -2.36 23.98
CA GLY A 218 -6.86 -2.90 23.50
C GLY A 218 -7.00 -2.98 21.98
N VAL A 219 -6.18 -2.25 21.21
CA VAL A 219 -6.17 -2.18 19.74
C VAL A 219 -5.34 -3.31 19.15
N ARG A 220 -5.82 -3.92 18.05
CA ARG A 220 -4.96 -4.72 17.17
C ARG A 220 -4.18 -3.76 16.26
N VAL A 221 -2.86 -3.66 16.44
CA VAL A 221 -1.98 -2.87 15.58
C VAL A 221 -1.28 -3.80 14.59
N VAL A 222 -1.36 -3.46 13.31
CA VAL A 222 -0.75 -4.21 12.22
C VAL A 222 0.11 -3.27 11.39
N ASN A 223 1.36 -3.63 11.20
CA ASN A 223 2.16 -3.12 10.10
C ASN A 223 2.21 -4.20 9.01
N CYS A 224 1.78 -3.88 7.79
CA CYS A 224 1.73 -4.84 6.68
C CYS A 224 3.13 -5.30 6.23
N GLY A 225 4.18 -4.58 6.63
CA GLY A 225 5.49 -4.66 6.00
C GLY A 225 5.44 -4.00 4.65
N SER A 226 6.23 -4.51 3.70
CA SER A 226 6.27 -3.99 2.35
C SER A 226 6.04 -5.08 1.30
N VAL A 227 5.10 -4.81 0.38
CA VAL A 227 4.88 -5.65 -0.79
C VAL A 227 6.09 -5.59 -1.70
N GLY A 228 6.60 -4.40 -1.98
CA GLY A 228 7.53 -4.19 -3.07
C GLY A 228 8.97 -3.92 -2.67
N ARG A 229 9.25 -3.55 -1.43
CA ARG A 229 10.59 -3.18 -0.96
C ARG A 229 10.79 -3.56 0.52
N PRO A 230 10.85 -4.85 0.86
CA PRO A 230 11.15 -5.27 2.22
C PRO A 230 12.51 -4.73 2.69
N VAL A 231 12.64 -4.44 3.99
CA VAL A 231 13.87 -3.87 4.59
C VAL A 231 14.33 -4.61 5.85
N ASP A 232 13.65 -5.70 6.20
CA ASP A 232 13.82 -6.41 7.46
C ASP A 232 14.68 -7.69 7.35
N GLY A 233 15.41 -7.84 6.25
CA GLY A 233 16.33 -8.95 5.99
C GLY A 233 15.69 -10.19 5.34
N ASP A 234 14.40 -10.13 5.01
CA ASP A 234 13.72 -11.14 4.18
C ASP A 234 13.33 -10.51 2.83
N PRO A 235 13.88 -10.97 1.69
CA PRO A 235 13.61 -10.37 0.39
C PRO A 235 12.19 -10.65 -0.13
N ARG A 236 11.41 -11.52 0.52
CA ARG A 236 10.02 -11.78 0.14
C ARG A 236 9.11 -10.61 0.50
N GLY A 237 8.17 -10.32 -0.39
CA GLY A 237 7.12 -9.34 -0.13
C GLY A 237 6.26 -9.75 1.05
N ALA A 238 5.77 -8.77 1.80
CA ALA A 238 4.92 -8.94 2.97
C ALA A 238 3.54 -8.32 2.75
N LEU A 239 2.53 -8.91 3.39
CA LEU A 239 1.18 -8.40 3.50
C LEU A 239 0.54 -8.88 4.81
N ALA A 240 -0.58 -8.27 5.20
CA ALA A 240 -1.36 -8.73 6.34
C ALA A 240 -2.69 -9.34 5.89
N LEU A 241 -3.04 -10.51 6.41
CA LEU A 241 -4.39 -11.06 6.35
C LEU A 241 -5.04 -10.85 7.71
N CYS A 242 -6.20 -10.19 7.73
CA CYS A 242 -7.04 -10.04 8.91
C CYS A 242 -8.39 -10.72 8.68
N GLU A 243 -8.74 -11.59 9.61
CA GLU A 243 -9.96 -12.39 9.63
C GLU A 243 -10.89 -11.89 10.73
N PHE A 244 -12.15 -11.65 10.37
CA PHE A 244 -13.21 -11.15 11.24
C PHE A 244 -14.31 -12.21 11.35
N PRO A 245 -14.34 -13.01 12.43
CA PRO A 245 -15.23 -14.15 12.54
C PRO A 245 -16.67 -13.81 12.98
N GLY A 246 -17.07 -12.54 13.05
CA GLY A 246 -18.45 -12.15 13.42
C GLY A 246 -18.70 -11.93 14.92
N ASN A 247 -17.68 -12.02 15.77
CA ASN A 247 -17.80 -11.91 17.23
C ASN A 247 -17.20 -10.61 17.81
N GLY A 248 -17.01 -9.58 16.98
CA GLY A 248 -16.36 -8.32 17.37
C GLY A 248 -14.85 -8.45 17.62
N GLN A 249 -14.22 -9.57 17.22
CA GLN A 249 -12.78 -9.75 17.27
C GLN A 249 -12.16 -9.71 15.87
N VAL A 250 -10.84 -9.52 15.84
CA VAL A 250 -10.03 -9.60 14.62
C VAL A 250 -8.76 -10.39 14.89
N ILE A 251 -8.46 -11.31 13.97
CA ILE A 251 -7.25 -12.14 13.99
C ILE A 251 -6.42 -11.74 12.78
N CYS A 252 -5.26 -11.14 13.01
CA CYS A 252 -4.36 -10.76 11.94
C CYS A 252 -3.08 -11.59 11.97
N ARG A 253 -2.59 -11.95 10.79
CA ARG A 253 -1.28 -12.58 10.58
C ARG A 253 -0.55 -11.92 9.43
N ILE A 254 0.78 -11.90 9.51
CA ILE A 254 1.64 -11.51 8.41
C ILE A 254 1.82 -12.73 7.49
N ALA A 255 1.76 -12.51 6.19
CA ALA A 255 2.14 -13.49 5.19
C ALA A 255 3.27 -12.95 4.33
N ARG A 256 4.09 -13.89 3.83
CA ARG A 256 5.18 -13.61 2.89
C ARG A 256 4.91 -14.31 1.58
N PHE A 257 5.36 -13.70 0.49
CA PHE A 257 5.27 -14.27 -0.85
C PHE A 257 6.53 -13.96 -1.66
N ALA A 258 6.96 -14.93 -2.47
CA ALA A 258 8.03 -14.71 -3.43
C ALA A 258 7.49 -13.96 -4.65
N PHE A 259 8.36 -13.15 -5.26
CA PHE A 259 8.11 -12.50 -6.54
C PHE A 259 9.40 -12.57 -7.39
N PRO A 260 9.32 -12.41 -8.72
CA PRO A 260 10.48 -12.57 -9.59
C PRO A 260 11.44 -11.38 -9.45
N VAL A 261 12.37 -11.49 -8.51
CA VAL A 261 13.37 -10.44 -8.18
C VAL A 261 14.29 -10.15 -9.37
N GLU A 262 14.84 -11.16 -10.03
CA GLU A 262 15.81 -10.91 -11.13
C GLU A 262 15.17 -10.22 -12.34
N PRO A 263 13.96 -10.58 -12.81
CA PRO A 263 13.25 -9.79 -13.82
C PRO A 263 12.96 -8.36 -13.40
N LEU A 264 12.59 -8.11 -12.13
CA LEU A 264 12.41 -6.76 -11.61
C LEU A 264 13.72 -5.95 -11.66
N VAL A 265 14.83 -6.56 -11.24
CA VAL A 265 16.16 -5.95 -11.26
C VAL A 265 16.60 -5.64 -12.69
N ALA A 266 16.38 -6.56 -13.64
CA ALA A 266 16.67 -6.34 -15.05
C ALA A 266 15.89 -5.15 -15.62
N ASP A 267 14.61 -5.01 -15.25
CA ASP A 267 13.78 -3.86 -15.62
C ASP A 267 14.27 -2.56 -14.98
N LEU A 268 14.68 -2.60 -13.72
CA LEU A 268 15.24 -1.45 -13.01
C LEU A 268 16.50 -0.91 -13.69
N VAL A 269 17.40 -1.81 -14.07
CA VAL A 269 18.65 -1.48 -14.77
C VAL A 269 18.36 -0.97 -16.18
N SER A 270 17.58 -1.71 -16.98
CA SER A 270 17.33 -1.38 -18.39
C SER A 270 16.56 -0.07 -18.57
N ARG A 271 15.65 0.26 -17.64
CA ARG A 271 14.93 1.54 -17.64
C ARG A 271 15.75 2.68 -17.06
N GLY A 272 16.89 2.39 -16.43
CA GLY A 272 17.71 3.39 -15.75
C GLY A 272 17.01 4.02 -14.54
N ALA A 273 16.07 3.29 -13.95
CA ALA A 273 15.26 3.76 -12.84
C ALA A 273 16.18 4.08 -11.65
N LYS A 274 15.96 5.24 -11.03
CA LYS A 274 16.84 5.77 -9.97
C LYS A 274 16.32 5.44 -8.57
N GLY A 275 15.79 4.24 -8.45
CA GLY A 275 15.04 3.74 -7.32
C GLY A 275 15.89 3.07 -6.24
N ALA A 276 15.35 2.00 -5.65
CA ALA A 276 16.12 1.11 -4.80
C ALA A 276 17.23 0.40 -5.60
N SER A 277 18.32 0.02 -4.92
CA SER A 277 19.40 -0.72 -5.56
C SER A 277 18.97 -2.17 -5.85
N PRO A 278 19.55 -2.83 -6.87
CA PRO A 278 19.36 -4.25 -7.10
C PRO A 278 19.56 -5.12 -5.86
N GLU A 279 20.54 -4.78 -5.01
CA GLU A 279 20.89 -5.54 -3.81
C GLU A 279 19.82 -5.43 -2.71
N GLU A 280 19.14 -4.28 -2.62
CA GLU A 280 18.03 -4.12 -1.68
C GLU A 280 16.91 -5.13 -1.98
N TYR A 281 16.63 -5.40 -3.27
CA TYR A 281 15.62 -6.38 -3.67
C TYR A 281 16.05 -7.83 -3.44
N ARG A 282 17.35 -8.13 -3.55
CA ARG A 282 17.88 -9.49 -3.36
C ARG A 282 18.00 -9.88 -1.90
N THR A 283 18.34 -8.93 -1.05
CA THR A 283 18.60 -9.18 0.39
C THR A 283 17.42 -8.81 1.27
N GLY A 284 16.50 -7.96 0.79
CA GLY A 284 15.46 -7.38 1.62
C GLY A 284 16.02 -6.49 2.73
N THR A 285 17.21 -5.93 2.54
CA THR A 285 17.83 -4.97 3.47
C THR A 285 17.92 -3.62 2.80
N LYS A 286 17.78 -2.56 3.59
CA LYS A 286 18.08 -1.21 3.11
C LYS A 286 19.58 -1.02 3.14
N THR A 287 20.23 -1.00 1.97
CA THR A 287 21.64 -0.63 1.89
C THR A 287 21.80 0.75 2.49
N ALA A 288 22.59 0.87 3.57
CA ALA A 288 23.06 2.17 4.03
C ALA A 288 23.69 2.85 2.81
N ASN A 289 23.26 4.06 2.47
CA ASN A 289 23.88 4.82 1.39
C ASN A 289 25.39 4.74 1.62
N ALA A 290 26.13 4.14 0.69
CA ALA A 290 27.57 4.30 0.66
C ALA A 290 27.80 5.79 0.42
N SER A 291 28.17 6.48 1.52
CA SER A 291 28.74 7.82 1.65
C SER A 291 28.18 8.92 0.76
#